data_AF-A0A3D3LHC2-F1
#
_entry.id   AF-A0A3D3LHC2-F1
#
_cell.length_a   1.000
_cell.length_b   1.000
_cell.length_c   1.000
_cell.angle_alpha   90.00
_cell.angle_beta   90.00
_cell.angle_gamma   90.00
#
_symmetry.space_group_name_H-M   'P 1'
#
loop_
_entity.id
_entity.type
_entity.pdbx_description
1 polymer ?
#
loop_
_entity_poly.entity_id
_entity_poly.type
_entity_poly.pdbx_seq_one_letter_code
_entity_poly.pdbx_strand_id
1 'polypeptide(L)'
;MKKLLPLLLAVTAFAANESPEDARLREAIPFGGDFKPNPKAGAFVVVGHGARILVSKDDGKTWTQSFFAAPGADHGPWATKAVAYTGGVFVVPVGWGAPTIYLASDDAVNWRHLTKGTAKLPEGRGDARVMPGTWGIQFTKGDDLQYKVLA
;
A
#
# COMPACT_ATOMS: atom_id res chain seq x y z
N MET A 1 -11.18 51.77 -23.91
CA MET A 1 -11.21 50.87 -22.73
C MET A 1 -11.22 49.42 -23.23
N LYS A 2 -10.05 48.75 -23.26
CA LYS A 2 -9.97 47.33 -23.64
C LYS A 2 -10.05 46.50 -22.36
N LYS A 3 -11.08 45.67 -22.24
CA LYS A 3 -11.36 44.82 -21.08
C LYS A 3 -10.23 43.78 -20.94
N LEU A 4 -9.57 43.75 -19.79
CA LEU A 4 -8.71 42.62 -19.40
C LEU A 4 -9.63 41.41 -19.13
N LEU A 5 -9.37 40.30 -19.82
CA LEU A 5 -10.00 39.02 -19.52
C LEU A 5 -9.17 38.32 -18.43
N PRO A 6 -9.79 37.83 -17.33
CA PRO A 6 -9.03 37.19 -16.26
C PRO A 6 -8.54 35.82 -16.76
N LEU A 7 -7.24 35.59 -16.65
CA LEU A 7 -6.64 34.29 -16.89
C LEU A 7 -6.94 33.41 -15.68
N LEU A 8 -7.93 32.51 -15.79
CA LEU A 8 -8.11 31.44 -14.79
C LEU A 8 -6.91 30.49 -14.92
N LEU A 9 -6.01 30.50 -13.94
CA LEU A 9 -5.11 29.37 -13.71
C LEU A 9 -5.96 28.20 -13.19
N ALA A 10 -6.29 27.26 -14.06
CA ALA A 10 -6.78 25.96 -13.63
C ALA A 10 -5.62 25.22 -12.97
N VAL A 11 -5.59 25.18 -11.63
CA VAL A 11 -4.69 24.30 -10.89
C VAL A 11 -5.26 22.89 -11.04
N THR A 12 -4.85 22.18 -12.08
CA THR A 12 -5.04 20.73 -12.14
C THR A 12 -4.12 20.11 -11.11
N ALA A 13 -4.69 19.71 -9.97
CA ALA A 13 -4.01 18.80 -9.05
C ALA A 13 -3.84 17.47 -9.79
N PHE A 14 -2.71 17.30 -10.47
CA PHE A 14 -2.32 16.01 -10.99
C PHE A 14 -1.99 15.15 -9.78
N ALA A 15 -2.88 14.20 -9.45
CA ALA A 15 -2.39 12.96 -8.85
C ALA A 15 -1.25 12.50 -9.78
N ALA A 16 -0.04 12.35 -9.24
CA ALA A 16 1.10 11.99 -10.06
C ALA A 16 0.79 10.64 -10.73
N ASN A 17 0.54 10.66 -12.05
CA ASN A 17 0.28 9.43 -12.79
C ASN A 17 1.50 8.51 -12.66
N GLU A 18 1.25 7.23 -12.41
CA GLU A 18 2.29 6.22 -12.34
C GLU A 18 3.07 6.17 -13.67
N SER A 19 4.40 6.15 -13.59
CA SER A 19 5.22 6.02 -14.79
C SER A 19 5.15 4.58 -15.34
N PRO A 20 5.42 4.34 -16.64
CA PRO A 20 5.44 2.98 -17.18
C PRO A 20 6.48 2.07 -16.51
N GLU A 21 7.59 2.62 -16.01
CA GLU A 21 8.60 1.87 -15.27
C GLU A 21 8.07 1.43 -13.91
N ASP A 22 7.45 2.35 -13.18
CA ASP A 22 6.84 2.06 -11.89
C ASP A 22 5.72 1.03 -12.02
N ALA A 23 4.89 1.14 -13.06
CA ALA A 23 3.85 0.16 -13.36
C ALA A 23 4.44 -1.23 -13.61
N ARG A 24 5.58 -1.34 -14.31
CA ARG A 24 6.27 -2.62 -14.51
C ARG A 24 6.79 -3.20 -13.20
N LEU A 25 7.29 -2.37 -12.28
CA LEU A 25 7.68 -2.83 -10.94
C LEU A 25 6.48 -3.42 -10.21
N ARG A 26 5.31 -2.77 -10.29
CA ARG A 26 4.05 -3.31 -9.73
C ARG A 26 3.71 -4.67 -10.30
N GLU A 27 3.79 -4.84 -11.61
CA GLU A 27 3.46 -6.09 -12.28
C GLU A 27 4.47 -7.21 -11.97
N ALA A 28 5.73 -6.87 -11.71
CA ALA A 28 6.80 -7.82 -11.41
C ALA A 28 6.73 -8.41 -10.00
N ILE A 29 6.02 -7.76 -9.07
CA ILE A 29 5.86 -8.28 -7.70
C ILE A 29 5.11 -9.63 -7.77
N PRO A 30 5.64 -10.70 -7.14
CA PRO A 30 4.99 -12.01 -7.16
C PRO A 30 3.58 -11.95 -6.57
N PHE A 31 2.63 -12.67 -7.16
CA PHE A 31 1.27 -12.79 -6.62
C PHE A 31 1.08 -14.07 -5.79
N GLY A 32 0.37 -13.94 -4.67
CA GLY A 32 -0.01 -15.06 -3.82
C GLY A 32 1.17 -15.65 -3.05
N GLY A 33 0.97 -16.85 -2.48
CA GLY A 33 2.04 -17.57 -1.79
C GLY A 33 1.54 -18.70 -0.91
N ASP A 34 2.41 -19.68 -0.70
CA ASP A 34 2.38 -20.67 0.38
C ASP A 34 2.94 -20.03 1.66
N PHE A 35 2.26 -19.01 2.19
CA PHE A 35 2.71 -18.39 3.44
C PHE A 35 2.93 -19.47 4.51
N LYS A 36 4.05 -19.37 5.23
CA LYS A 36 4.44 -20.19 6.38
C LYS A 36 4.60 -19.26 7.59
N PRO A 37 3.51 -18.64 8.07
CA PRO A 37 3.59 -17.63 9.10
C PRO A 37 4.17 -18.21 10.39
N ASN A 38 5.08 -17.47 11.00
CA ASN A 38 5.58 -17.78 12.34
C ASN A 38 5.28 -16.62 13.27
N PRO A 39 4.14 -16.65 14.01
CA PRO A 39 3.77 -15.54 14.89
C PRO A 39 4.72 -15.34 16.07
N LYS A 40 5.65 -16.28 16.30
CA LYS A 40 6.69 -16.19 17.34
C LYS A 40 7.99 -15.56 16.84
N ALA A 41 8.17 -15.40 15.53
CA ALA A 41 9.32 -14.68 14.97
C ALA A 41 9.08 -13.17 15.11
N GLY A 42 9.85 -12.51 15.95
CA GLY A 42 9.75 -11.07 16.18
C GLY A 42 10.29 -10.25 15.00
N ALA A 43 9.54 -9.24 14.58
CA ALA A 43 9.99 -8.22 13.64
C ALA A 43 9.27 -6.89 13.90
N PHE A 44 10.01 -5.79 13.79
CA PHE A 44 9.44 -4.45 13.65
C PHE A 44 9.39 -4.09 12.16
N VAL A 45 8.23 -3.63 11.69
CA VAL A 45 8.02 -3.22 10.29
C VAL A 45 7.49 -1.80 10.29
N VAL A 46 8.16 -0.90 9.58
CA VAL A 46 7.72 0.48 9.36
C VAL A 46 7.61 0.77 7.87
N VAL A 47 6.66 1.61 7.51
CA VAL A 47 6.35 1.93 6.12
C VAL A 47 6.40 3.43 5.85
N GLY A 48 6.72 3.80 4.61
CA GLY A 48 6.72 5.19 4.17
C GLY A 48 6.57 5.32 2.65
N HIS A 49 6.38 6.54 2.18
CA HIS A 49 6.13 6.82 0.76
C HIS A 49 7.12 6.12 -0.17
N GLY A 50 6.57 5.58 -1.27
CA GLY A 50 7.28 4.80 -2.26
C GLY A 50 7.19 3.28 -2.07
N ALA A 51 6.15 2.83 -1.36
CA ALA A 51 6.09 1.51 -0.76
C ALA A 51 7.39 1.15 -0.03
N ARG A 52 8.02 2.12 0.64
CA ARG A 52 9.26 1.85 1.37
C ARG A 52 8.91 1.06 2.62
N ILE A 53 9.60 -0.06 2.82
CA ILE A 53 9.44 -0.89 4.00
C ILE A 53 10.81 -1.10 4.62
N LEU A 54 10.95 -0.71 5.89
CA LEU A 54 12.12 -1.01 6.70
C LEU A 54 11.76 -2.03 7.77
N VAL A 55 12.68 -2.96 8.00
CA VAL A 55 12.51 -4.06 8.97
C VAL A 55 13.68 -4.12 9.92
N SER A 56 13.36 -4.34 11.19
CA SER A 56 14.30 -4.74 12.23
C SER A 56 13.91 -6.10 12.79
N LYS A 57 14.89 -6.98 12.96
CA LYS A 57 14.74 -8.31 13.59
C LYS A 57 15.50 -8.42 14.92
N ASP A 58 16.00 -7.30 15.43
CA ASP A 58 16.91 -7.21 16.58
C ASP A 58 16.51 -6.09 17.56
N ASP A 59 15.21 -6.00 17.83
CA ASP A 59 14.62 -5.03 18.76
C ASP A 59 14.87 -3.56 18.40
N GLY A 60 14.85 -3.24 17.10
CA GLY A 60 14.98 -1.88 16.59
C GLY A 60 16.42 -1.35 16.55
N LYS A 61 17.42 -2.19 16.83
CA LYS A 61 18.85 -1.79 16.84
C LYS A 61 19.38 -1.59 15.42
N THR A 62 19.02 -2.46 14.48
CA THR A 62 19.38 -2.33 13.07
C THR A 62 18.14 -2.39 12.17
N TRP A 63 18.21 -1.67 11.06
CA TRP A 63 17.11 -1.55 10.09
C TRP A 63 17.61 -1.83 8.69
N THR A 64 16.90 -2.68 7.95
CA THR A 64 17.17 -2.97 6.53
C THR A 64 15.95 -2.60 5.70
N GLN A 65 16.15 -1.97 4.54
CA GLN A 65 15.08 -1.77 3.57
C GLN A 65 14.76 -3.08 2.88
N SER A 66 13.66 -3.73 3.28
CA SER A 66 13.22 -5.00 2.67
C SER A 66 12.51 -4.79 1.34
N PHE A 67 11.92 -3.61 1.13
CA PHE A 67 11.19 -3.30 -0.08
C PHE A 67 11.19 -1.80 -0.35
N PHE A 68 11.27 -1.46 -1.62
CA PHE A 68 11.07 -0.12 -2.16
C PHE A 68 10.67 -0.28 -3.62
N ALA A 69 9.57 0.35 -4.02
CA ALA A 69 9.14 0.32 -5.41
C ALA A 69 9.71 1.53 -6.17
N ALA A 70 9.17 2.71 -5.90
CA ALA A 70 9.49 3.93 -6.62
C ALA A 70 9.36 5.13 -5.67
N PRO A 71 9.92 6.32 -5.98
CA PRO A 71 9.62 7.53 -5.24
C PRO A 71 8.10 7.76 -5.13
N GLY A 72 7.63 8.14 -3.94
CA GLY A 72 6.20 8.34 -3.68
C GLY A 72 5.93 9.68 -3.00
N ALA A 73 4.71 10.17 -3.17
CA ALA A 73 4.15 11.32 -2.48
C ALA A 73 2.88 10.92 -1.72
N ASP A 74 2.39 11.79 -0.84
CA ASP A 74 1.18 11.59 0.00
C ASP A 74 -0.05 11.07 -0.77
N HIS A 75 -0.15 11.46 -2.04
CA HIS A 75 -1.26 11.19 -2.94
C HIS A 75 -0.81 10.50 -4.25
N GLY A 76 0.26 9.70 -4.19
CA GLY A 76 0.81 8.97 -5.33
C GLY A 76 0.45 7.47 -5.39
N PRO A 77 0.75 6.80 -6.51
CA PRO A 77 0.45 5.37 -6.74
C PRO A 77 1.23 4.43 -5.81
N TRP A 78 2.30 4.92 -5.20
CA TRP A 78 3.14 4.19 -4.23
C TRP A 78 3.05 4.76 -2.81
N ALA A 79 1.98 5.50 -2.49
CA ALA A 79 1.76 6.00 -1.14
C ALA A 79 1.47 4.85 -0.16
N THR A 80 1.97 4.94 1.08
CA THR A 80 1.65 3.99 2.16
C THR A 80 1.33 4.76 3.42
N LYS A 81 0.29 4.35 4.15
CA LYS A 81 -0.14 5.03 5.39
C LYS A 81 -0.32 4.10 6.58
N ALA A 82 -0.31 2.79 6.35
CA ALA A 82 -0.57 1.81 7.37
C ALA A 82 0.24 0.53 7.14
N VAL A 83 0.44 -0.20 8.22
CA VAL A 83 0.85 -1.61 8.23
C VAL A 83 -0.06 -2.32 9.22
N ALA A 84 -0.49 -3.51 8.87
CA ALA A 84 -1.28 -4.36 9.77
C ALA A 84 -0.59 -5.72 9.91
N TYR A 85 -0.74 -6.35 11.06
CA TYR A 85 -0.13 -7.65 11.37
C TYR A 85 -1.14 -8.54 12.08
N THR A 86 -1.27 -9.77 11.61
CA THR A 86 -2.07 -10.81 12.28
C THR A 86 -1.52 -12.19 11.94
N GLY A 87 -1.56 -13.12 12.89
CA GLY A 87 -1.24 -14.53 12.65
C GLY A 87 0.15 -14.83 12.07
N GLY A 88 1.12 -13.91 12.18
CA GLY A 88 2.45 -14.06 11.58
C GLY A 88 2.60 -13.48 10.18
N VAL A 89 1.61 -12.74 9.66
CA VAL A 89 1.65 -12.09 8.34
C VAL A 89 1.47 -10.58 8.49
N PHE A 90 2.37 -9.83 7.86
CA PHE A 90 2.27 -8.39 7.67
C PHE A 90 1.54 -8.08 6.37
N VAL A 91 0.72 -7.02 6.38
CA VAL A 91 0.06 -6.49 5.18
C VAL A 91 0.24 -4.97 5.12
N VAL A 92 0.63 -4.48 3.94
CA VAL A 92 0.86 -3.06 3.65
C VAL A 92 -0.02 -2.64 2.46
N PRO A 93 -1.03 -1.78 2.66
CA PRO A 93 -1.76 -1.14 1.57
C PRO A 93 -0.87 -0.10 0.87
N VAL A 94 -0.89 -0.12 -0.46
CA VAL A 94 -0.09 0.77 -1.30
C VAL A 94 -0.97 1.43 -2.36
N GLY A 95 -0.85 2.75 -2.46
CA GLY A 95 -1.49 3.61 -3.45
C GLY A 95 -2.51 4.57 -2.85
N TRP A 96 -2.63 5.74 -3.49
CA TRP A 96 -3.69 6.71 -3.27
C TRP A 96 -4.53 6.83 -4.54
N GLY A 97 -5.77 6.36 -4.51
CA GLY A 97 -6.57 6.15 -5.72
C GLY A 97 -6.06 4.95 -6.54
N ALA A 98 -6.47 4.81 -7.80
CA ALA A 98 -6.03 3.70 -8.65
C ALA A 98 -4.66 3.96 -9.31
N PRO A 99 -3.81 2.93 -9.51
CA PRO A 99 -3.96 1.54 -9.08
C PRO A 99 -3.49 1.27 -7.65
N THR A 100 -4.19 0.40 -6.92
CA THR A 100 -3.81 -0.03 -5.56
C THR A 100 -3.50 -1.50 -5.44
N ILE A 101 -2.60 -1.81 -4.52
CA ILE A 101 -2.16 -3.17 -4.20
C ILE A 101 -2.08 -3.34 -2.68
N TYR A 102 -2.10 -4.61 -2.25
CA TYR A 102 -1.78 -5.00 -0.89
C TYR A 102 -0.54 -5.89 -0.94
N LEU A 103 0.55 -5.43 -0.33
CA LEU A 103 1.74 -6.24 -0.15
C LEU A 103 1.60 -7.06 1.12
N ALA A 104 1.95 -8.35 1.06
CA ALA A 104 1.95 -9.23 2.21
C ALA A 104 3.28 -9.98 2.35
N SER A 105 3.66 -10.26 3.60
CA SER A 105 4.88 -10.98 3.94
C SER A 105 4.74 -11.75 5.25
N ASP A 106 5.18 -13.00 5.27
CA ASP A 106 5.26 -13.90 6.43
C ASP A 106 6.65 -13.94 7.09
N ASP A 107 7.64 -13.30 6.46
CA ASP A 107 9.03 -13.25 6.95
C ASP A 107 9.58 -11.82 7.07
N ALA A 108 8.75 -10.83 6.75
CA ALA A 108 9.03 -9.40 6.69
C ALA A 108 10.15 -9.01 5.68
N VAL A 109 10.57 -9.92 4.82
CA VAL A 109 11.65 -9.70 3.83
C VAL A 109 11.11 -9.83 2.42
N ASN A 110 10.35 -10.88 2.16
CA ASN A 110 9.79 -11.18 0.85
C ASN A 110 8.34 -10.70 0.78
N TRP A 111 8.09 -9.75 -0.12
CA TRP A 111 6.79 -9.09 -0.27
C TRP A 111 6.09 -9.53 -1.56
N ARG A 112 4.80 -9.82 -1.47
CA ARG A 112 3.99 -10.41 -2.54
C ARG A 112 2.65 -9.67 -2.62
N HIS A 113 2.03 -9.62 -3.79
CA HIS A 113 0.64 -9.20 -3.89
C HIS A 113 -0.26 -10.19 -3.15
N LEU A 114 -1.04 -9.68 -2.20
CA LEU A 114 -2.10 -10.45 -1.55
C LEU A 114 -3.33 -10.60 -2.46
N THR A 115 -3.58 -9.60 -3.30
CA THR A 115 -4.72 -9.54 -4.23
C THR A 115 -4.25 -9.12 -5.61
N LYS A 116 -4.84 -9.65 -6.68
CA LYS A 116 -4.72 -9.04 -8.02
C LYS A 116 -5.70 -7.86 -8.11
N GLY A 117 -5.44 -6.91 -9.01
CA GLY A 117 -6.25 -5.70 -9.26
C GLY A 117 -7.68 -5.93 -9.79
N THR A 118 -8.29 -7.07 -9.48
CA THR A 118 -9.69 -7.46 -9.71
C THR A 118 -10.41 -7.87 -8.41
N ALA A 119 -9.73 -7.85 -7.26
CA ALA A 119 -10.32 -8.19 -5.95
C ALA A 119 -11.37 -7.15 -5.51
N LYS A 120 -12.65 -7.50 -5.64
CA LYS A 120 -13.75 -6.61 -5.25
C LYS A 120 -13.75 -6.40 -3.73
N LEU A 121 -13.35 -5.20 -3.31
CA LEU A 121 -13.52 -4.78 -1.92
C LEU A 121 -14.97 -4.33 -1.72
N PRO A 122 -15.64 -4.69 -0.61
CA PRO A 122 -17.04 -4.34 -0.35
C PRO A 122 -17.34 -2.84 -0.49
N GLU A 123 -16.39 -1.98 -0.14
CA GLU A 123 -16.52 -0.52 -0.19
C GLU A 123 -16.03 0.12 -1.50
N GLY A 124 -15.34 -0.64 -2.37
CA GLY A 124 -14.78 -0.16 -3.64
C GLY A 124 -15.81 -0.07 -4.78
N ARG A 125 -17.12 -0.24 -4.50
CA ARG A 125 -18.21 -0.34 -5.50
C ARG A 125 -17.88 -1.28 -6.68
N GLY A 126 -17.14 -2.35 -6.42
CA GLY A 126 -16.75 -3.33 -7.43
C GLY A 126 -15.43 -3.05 -8.17
N ASP A 127 -14.72 -1.95 -7.87
CA ASP A 127 -13.35 -1.71 -8.34
C ASP A 127 -12.33 -1.94 -7.21
N ALA A 128 -11.53 -2.99 -7.37
CA ALA A 128 -10.43 -3.37 -6.49
C ALA A 128 -9.32 -2.31 -6.36
N ARG A 129 -9.27 -1.39 -7.34
CA ARG A 129 -8.23 -0.40 -7.51
C ARG A 129 -8.59 0.93 -6.86
N VAL A 130 -9.82 1.08 -6.38
CA VAL A 130 -10.26 2.26 -5.65
C VAL A 130 -10.14 1.93 -4.16
N MET A 131 -9.08 2.42 -3.54
CA MET A 131 -9.03 2.44 -2.08
C MET A 131 -10.08 3.42 -1.56
N PRO A 132 -11.05 3.00 -0.73
CA PRO A 132 -11.71 3.95 0.15
C PRO A 132 -10.60 4.59 0.97
N GLY A 133 -10.57 5.93 1.07
CA GLY A 133 -9.47 6.66 1.71
C GLY A 133 -9.10 6.02 3.05
N THR A 134 -7.98 5.28 3.09
CA THR A 134 -7.64 4.44 4.22
C THR A 134 -7.19 5.31 5.39
N TRP A 135 -8.02 5.37 6.43
CA TRP A 135 -7.65 5.87 7.76
C TRP A 135 -7.34 4.75 8.76
N GLY A 136 -7.29 3.49 8.31
CA GLY A 136 -6.81 2.34 9.10
C GLY A 136 -7.13 1.00 8.44
N ILE A 137 -6.32 -0.02 8.72
CA ILE A 137 -6.65 -1.43 8.47
C ILE A 137 -6.70 -2.12 9.82
N GLN A 138 -7.82 -2.78 10.13
CA GLN A 138 -7.99 -3.60 11.32
C GLN A 138 -8.24 -5.06 10.90
N PHE A 139 -7.48 -5.99 11.46
CA PHE A 139 -7.80 -7.42 11.39
C PHE A 139 -8.62 -7.81 12.63
N THR A 140 -9.81 -8.36 12.45
CA THR A 140 -10.58 -8.94 13.56
C THR A 140 -10.28 -10.43 13.70
N LYS A 141 -10.39 -10.97 14.92
CA LYS A 141 -10.20 -12.40 15.18
C LYS A 141 -11.42 -13.18 14.68
N GLY A 142 -11.21 -14.06 13.72
CA GLY A 142 -12.21 -14.84 12.99
C GLY A 142 -11.79 -14.87 11.52
N ASP A 143 -11.94 -15.98 10.81
CA ASP A 143 -11.34 -16.25 9.49
C ASP A 143 -11.84 -15.33 8.34
N ASP A 144 -12.52 -14.24 8.66
CA ASP A 144 -12.98 -13.22 7.73
C ASP A 144 -12.13 -11.95 7.86
N LEU A 145 -11.52 -11.55 6.74
CA LEU A 145 -10.95 -10.22 6.55
C LEU A 145 -12.07 -9.16 6.61
N GLN A 146 -12.47 -8.76 7.81
CA GLN A 146 -13.39 -7.64 8.00
C GLN A 146 -12.58 -6.34 7.97
N TYR A 147 -12.62 -5.65 6.84
CA TYR A 147 -12.15 -4.27 6.74
C TYR A 147 -13.12 -3.40 7.53
N LYS A 148 -12.68 -2.86 8.67
CA LYS A 148 -13.42 -1.81 9.37
C LYS A 148 -12.70 -0.49 9.18
N VAL A 149 -13.34 0.44 8.47
CA VAL A 149 -12.91 1.85 8.47
C VAL A 149 -13.13 2.36 9.89
N LEU A 150 -12.03 2.66 10.59
CA LEU A 150 -12.09 3.42 11.83
C LEU A 150 -12.11 4.90 11.45
N ALA A 151 -13.24 5.55 11.74
CA ALA A 151 -13.42 7.00 11.62
C ALA A 151 -12.87 7.71 12.85
#